data_AF-A0A969KVK9-F1
#
_entry.id   AF-A0A969KVK9-F1
#
_cell.length_a   1.000
_cell.length_b   1.000
_cell.length_c   1.000
_cell.angle_alpha   90.00
_cell.angle_beta   90.00
_cell.angle_gamma   90.00
#
_symmetry.space_group_name_H-M   'P 1'
#
loop_
_entity.id
_entity.type
_entity.pdbx_description
1 polymer ?
#
loop_
_entity_poly.entity_id
_entity_poly.type
_entity_poly.pdbx_seq_one_letter_code
_entity_poly.pdbx_strand_id
1 'polypeptide(L)'
;MALGIGIGSIFDGVGNLIDLVGLDDLIGNIDDINLNDLGNLFDDLGGEIGDLFDDLIDDIDSTIDGNNGNNRIRGNRRDNLLIGRDGNDALLGLAGNDLLVGGDGNDRMDGGRGNDILVGGGGSDTYVGSSGNDVFVLETGRGRDLVRDYRDGTDKIALLSDVEFSDLKISQKGRNTLVSQGRDLLAVMPGVRASSITANDFVNFNLANFNLATISHSVDASF
;
A
#
# COMPACT_ATOMS: atom_id res chain seq x y z
N MET A 1 -32.15 40.93 36.86
CA MET A 1 -30.79 40.51 36.49
C MET A 1 -30.89 39.02 36.23
N ALA A 2 -30.98 38.63 34.96
CA ALA A 2 -31.17 37.24 34.57
C ALA A 2 -29.81 36.55 34.54
N LEU A 3 -29.70 35.38 35.17
CA LEU A 3 -28.65 34.41 34.84
C LEU A 3 -29.39 33.15 34.40
N GLY A 4 -29.53 33.02 33.09
CA GLY A 4 -30.05 31.80 32.47
C GLY A 4 -29.05 30.69 32.73
N ILE A 5 -29.48 29.69 33.50
CA ILE A 5 -28.71 28.47 33.74
C ILE A 5 -28.96 27.57 32.52
N GLY A 6 -27.94 27.38 31.69
CA GLY A 6 -27.98 26.44 30.57
C GLY A 6 -28.18 25.01 31.06
N ILE A 7 -28.79 24.19 30.23
CA ILE A 7 -28.91 22.74 30.45
C ILE A 7 -27.50 22.15 30.68
N GLY A 8 -27.28 21.46 31.81
CA GLY A 8 -26.00 20.76 32.09
C GLY A 8 -25.23 21.17 33.35
N SER A 9 -25.76 22.03 34.22
CA SER A 9 -25.07 22.42 35.46
C SER A 9 -25.00 21.28 36.49
N ILE A 10 -23.79 20.84 36.86
CA ILE A 10 -23.55 19.88 37.95
C ILE A 10 -23.00 20.65 39.16
N PHE A 11 -23.51 20.32 40.34
CA PHE A 11 -23.02 20.85 41.61
C PHE A 11 -22.15 19.81 42.31
N ASP A 12 -21.08 20.24 42.99
CA ASP A 12 -20.31 19.35 43.86
C ASP A 12 -21.14 18.89 45.08
N GLY A 13 -20.61 17.95 45.86
CA GLY A 13 -21.28 17.41 47.06
C GLY A 13 -21.50 18.42 48.20
N VAL A 14 -21.04 19.67 48.05
CA VAL A 14 -21.25 20.78 49.00
C VAL A 14 -21.96 21.97 48.37
N GLY A 15 -22.48 21.84 47.14
CA GLY A 15 -23.38 22.80 46.50
C GLY A 15 -22.70 23.91 45.70
N ASN A 16 -21.41 23.80 45.37
CA ASN A 16 -20.75 24.74 44.45
C ASN A 16 -21.03 24.35 43.00
N LEU A 17 -21.21 25.35 42.13
CA LEU A 17 -21.31 25.14 40.69
C LEU A 17 -19.95 24.65 40.17
N ILE A 18 -19.91 23.44 39.62
CA ILE A 18 -18.76 22.98 38.85
C ILE A 18 -18.97 23.48 37.42
N ASP A 19 -18.12 24.40 37.01
CA ASP A 19 -17.99 24.74 35.59
C ASP A 19 -17.36 23.52 34.91
N LEU A 20 -18.16 22.74 34.20
CA LEU A 20 -17.64 21.74 33.26
C LEU A 20 -16.98 22.54 32.14
N VAL A 21 -15.71 22.89 32.33
CA VAL A 21 -14.81 23.29 31.24
C VAL A 21 -15.09 22.34 30.08
N GLY A 22 -15.41 22.91 28.92
CA GLY A 22 -16.38 22.37 27.98
C GLY A 22 -16.29 20.87 27.73
N LEU A 23 -17.41 20.17 27.90
CA LEU A 23 -17.64 18.97 27.07
C LEU A 23 -17.59 19.34 25.58
N ASP A 24 -17.88 20.59 25.23
CA ASP A 24 -17.67 21.17 23.90
C ASP A 24 -16.18 21.32 23.53
N ASP A 25 -15.28 21.46 24.53
CA ASP A 25 -13.83 21.46 24.33
C ASP A 25 -13.25 20.03 24.32
N LEU A 26 -13.91 19.08 24.98
CA LEU A 26 -13.56 17.65 24.93
C LEU A 26 -14.06 16.97 23.64
N ILE A 27 -15.12 17.52 23.05
CA ILE A 27 -15.60 17.21 21.68
C ILE A 27 -15.18 18.36 20.75
N GLY A 28 -13.98 18.90 20.96
CA GLY A 28 -13.35 19.79 19.99
C GLY A 28 -13.07 18.99 18.73
N ASN A 29 -13.94 19.15 17.72
CA ASN A 29 -13.85 18.57 16.38
C ASN A 29 -13.40 17.11 16.34
N ILE A 30 -14.37 16.19 16.29
CA ILE A 30 -14.12 14.82 15.77
C ILE A 30 -13.40 14.88 14.40
N ASP A 31 -13.58 15.98 13.66
CA ASP A 31 -12.94 16.25 12.37
C ASP A 31 -11.44 16.64 12.47
N ASP A 32 -10.91 17.03 13.64
CA ASP A 32 -9.50 17.37 13.87
C ASP A 32 -8.73 16.26 14.60
N ILE A 33 -9.38 15.15 14.94
CA ILE A 33 -8.69 13.96 15.44
C ILE A 33 -7.98 13.31 14.25
N ASN A 34 -6.69 13.61 14.10
CA ASN A 34 -5.81 12.85 13.23
C ASN A 34 -5.82 11.40 13.72
N LEU A 35 -6.47 10.51 12.98
CA LEU A 35 -6.61 9.09 13.33
C LEU A 35 -5.23 8.41 13.48
N ASN A 36 -4.20 8.94 12.81
CA ASN A 36 -2.82 8.48 12.95
C ASN A 36 -2.22 8.76 14.34
N ASP A 37 -2.75 9.77 15.05
CA ASP A 37 -2.37 10.10 16.41
C ASP A 37 -3.14 9.25 17.45
N LEU A 38 -4.19 8.52 17.05
CA LEU A 38 -4.93 7.58 17.91
C LEU A 38 -4.27 6.20 17.99
N GLY A 39 -3.56 5.75 16.96
CA GLY A 39 -2.84 4.46 17.01
C GLY A 39 -1.87 4.39 18.20
N ASN A 40 -1.10 5.45 18.40
CA ASN A 40 -0.18 5.58 19.55
C ASN A 40 -0.88 5.72 20.92
N LEU A 41 -2.17 6.09 20.96
CA LEU A 41 -2.93 6.25 22.21
C LEU A 41 -3.49 4.90 22.72
N PHE A 42 -3.60 3.91 21.84
CA PHE A 42 -4.20 2.60 22.13
C PHE A 42 -3.21 1.43 22.09
N ASP A 43 -2.00 1.64 21.59
CA ASP A 43 -0.86 0.71 21.76
C ASP A 43 -0.65 0.30 23.23
N ASP A 44 -0.95 1.20 24.17
CA ASP A 44 -0.86 0.97 25.62
C ASP A 44 -2.05 0.15 26.19
N LEU A 45 -3.15 -0.03 25.44
CA LEU A 45 -4.31 -0.78 25.92
C LEU A 45 -4.13 -2.29 25.81
N GLY A 46 -3.49 -2.77 24.74
CA GLY A 46 -3.21 -4.18 24.49
C GLY A 46 -4.45 -5.12 24.45
N GLY A 47 -4.25 -6.32 23.91
CA GLY A 47 -5.28 -7.37 23.86
C GLY A 47 -6.42 -7.10 22.87
N GLU A 48 -7.54 -7.82 23.02
CA GLU A 48 -8.66 -7.84 22.05
C GLU A 48 -9.26 -6.46 21.75
N ILE A 49 -9.09 -5.46 22.64
CA ILE A 49 -9.56 -4.08 22.41
C ILE A 49 -8.58 -3.32 21.52
N GLY A 50 -7.26 -3.48 21.70
CA GLY A 50 -6.26 -2.91 20.79
C GLY A 50 -6.44 -3.47 19.38
N ASP A 51 -6.56 -4.79 19.27
CA ASP A 51 -6.78 -5.46 17.99
C ASP A 51 -8.08 -5.00 17.28
N LEU A 52 -9.16 -4.73 18.04
CA LEU A 52 -10.43 -4.23 17.48
C LEU A 52 -10.35 -2.78 17.00
N PHE A 53 -9.50 -1.96 17.63
CA PHE A 53 -9.28 -0.57 17.24
C PHE A 53 -8.32 -0.46 16.06
N ASP A 54 -7.28 -1.31 16.02
CA ASP A 54 -6.40 -1.46 14.86
C ASP A 54 -7.22 -1.90 13.63
N ASP A 55 -8.08 -2.92 13.78
CA ASP A 55 -9.00 -3.34 12.70
C ASP A 55 -9.95 -2.21 12.23
N LEU A 56 -10.36 -1.30 13.13
CA LEU A 56 -11.26 -0.18 12.81
C LEU A 56 -10.53 1.00 12.16
N ILE A 57 -9.30 1.28 12.58
CA ILE A 57 -8.44 2.31 11.98
C ILE A 57 -7.95 1.83 10.61
N ASP A 58 -7.54 0.56 10.48
CA ASP A 58 -7.15 -0.05 9.21
C ASP A 58 -8.31 -0.10 8.21
N ASP A 59 -9.57 -0.21 8.65
CA ASP A 59 -10.75 -0.13 7.77
C ASP A 59 -10.99 1.29 7.22
N ILE A 60 -10.43 2.33 7.87
CA ILE A 60 -10.58 3.74 7.48
C ILE A 60 -9.33 4.23 6.72
N ASP A 61 -8.14 3.79 7.12
CA ASP A 61 -6.90 4.23 6.50
C ASP A 61 -6.67 3.51 5.17
N SER A 62 -6.53 4.31 4.12
CA SER A 62 -6.13 3.80 2.82
C SER A 62 -4.61 3.76 2.69
N THR A 63 -3.82 4.24 3.65
CA THR A 63 -2.34 4.25 3.58
C THR A 63 -1.75 3.54 4.80
N ILE A 64 -1.10 2.41 4.58
CA ILE A 64 -0.41 1.68 5.65
C ILE A 64 1.09 1.73 5.37
N ASP A 65 1.83 2.40 6.24
CA ASP A 65 3.27 2.61 6.12
C ASP A 65 4.03 1.81 7.20
N GLY A 66 4.96 0.97 6.73
CA GLY A 66 5.83 0.15 7.55
C GLY A 66 6.95 0.96 8.21
N ASN A 67 7.93 0.22 8.73
CA ASN A 67 9.15 0.79 9.27
C ASN A 67 10.35 0.17 8.54
N ASN A 68 11.58 0.50 8.93
CA ASN A 68 12.77 0.00 8.24
C ASN A 68 13.14 -1.46 8.66
N GLY A 69 12.17 -2.23 9.13
CA GLY A 69 12.33 -3.59 9.59
C GLY A 69 11.47 -4.54 8.74
N ASN A 70 11.50 -5.84 9.04
CA ASN A 70 10.64 -6.77 8.30
C ASN A 70 9.18 -6.63 8.77
N ASN A 71 8.33 -6.05 7.94
CA ASN A 71 6.93 -5.80 8.19
C ASN A 71 6.01 -6.88 7.60
N ARG A 72 4.82 -6.99 8.19
CA ARG A 72 3.68 -7.74 7.63
C ARG A 72 2.53 -6.77 7.53
N ILE A 73 2.26 -6.29 6.33
CA ILE A 73 1.28 -5.25 6.04
C ILE A 73 0.10 -5.88 5.31
N ARG A 74 -1.10 -5.53 5.72
CA ARG A 74 -2.34 -6.05 5.15
C ARG A 74 -3.31 -4.91 4.95
N GLY A 75 -3.75 -4.69 3.71
CA GLY A 75 -4.84 -3.78 3.36
C GLY A 75 -6.21 -4.34 3.73
N ASN A 76 -7.26 -3.71 3.20
CA ASN A 76 -8.64 -4.00 3.52
C ASN A 76 -9.44 -4.31 2.24
N ARG A 77 -10.66 -3.82 2.10
CA ARG A 77 -11.53 -4.06 0.93
C ARG A 77 -11.60 -2.87 -0.03
N ARG A 78 -10.82 -1.82 0.25
CA ARG A 78 -10.76 -0.54 -0.44
C ARG A 78 -9.41 -0.44 -1.13
N ASP A 79 -9.27 0.57 -1.97
CA ASP A 79 -7.99 0.89 -2.61
C ASP A 79 -6.99 1.36 -1.53
N ASN A 80 -5.92 0.61 -1.35
CA ASN A 80 -4.87 0.85 -0.35
C ASN A 80 -3.53 1.25 -0.99
N LEU A 81 -2.76 2.08 -0.30
CA LEU A 81 -1.33 2.31 -0.46
C LEU A 81 -0.60 1.58 0.66
N LEU A 82 0.14 0.53 0.33
CA LEU A 82 0.92 -0.25 1.29
C LEU A 82 2.41 0.00 1.04
N ILE A 83 3.15 0.46 2.06
CA ILE A 83 4.57 0.82 1.93
C ILE A 83 5.39 0.00 2.93
N GLY A 84 6.30 -0.86 2.46
CA GLY A 84 7.19 -1.68 3.28
C GLY A 84 8.38 -0.90 3.84
N ARG A 85 9.06 -0.14 2.97
CA ARG A 85 10.33 0.59 3.21
C ARG A 85 11.54 -0.34 3.14
N ASP A 86 12.44 -0.28 4.12
CA ASP A 86 13.58 -1.19 4.17
C ASP A 86 13.14 -2.45 4.89
N GLY A 87 13.57 -3.63 4.47
CA GLY A 87 13.18 -4.88 5.13
C GLY A 87 12.86 -5.98 4.13
N ASN A 88 12.54 -7.17 4.63
CA ASN A 88 11.94 -8.20 3.79
C ASN A 88 10.49 -8.32 4.21
N ASP A 89 9.64 -7.64 3.46
CA ASP A 89 8.27 -7.35 3.83
C ASP A 89 7.30 -8.34 3.20
N ALA A 90 6.13 -8.44 3.83
CA ALA A 90 4.98 -9.15 3.28
C ALA A 90 3.80 -8.19 3.19
N LEU A 91 3.42 -7.80 1.97
CA LEU A 91 2.34 -6.86 1.68
C LEU A 91 1.18 -7.61 1.04
N LEU A 92 -0.04 -7.46 1.59
CA LEU A 92 -1.26 -8.07 1.08
C LEU A 92 -2.33 -7.00 0.85
N GLY A 93 -2.65 -6.67 -0.40
CA GLY A 93 -3.69 -5.68 -0.75
C GLY A 93 -5.11 -6.13 -0.43
N LEU A 94 -5.40 -7.42 -0.68
CA LEU A 94 -6.69 -8.09 -0.51
C LEU A 94 -7.72 -7.73 -1.58
N ALA A 95 -8.46 -6.65 -1.45
CA ALA A 95 -9.45 -6.25 -2.44
C ALA A 95 -9.49 -4.74 -2.56
N GLY A 96 -9.69 -4.22 -3.76
CA GLY A 96 -9.43 -2.82 -4.05
C GLY A 96 -8.45 -2.74 -5.21
N ASN A 97 -8.26 -1.54 -5.76
CA ASN A 97 -7.14 -1.27 -6.66
C ASN A 97 -6.00 -0.75 -5.81
N ASP A 98 -5.10 -1.65 -5.45
CA ASP A 98 -4.08 -1.37 -4.46
C ASP A 98 -2.78 -0.94 -5.12
N LEU A 99 -2.01 -0.17 -4.36
CA LEU A 99 -0.64 0.16 -4.68
C LEU A 99 0.28 -0.38 -3.58
N LEU A 100 1.07 -1.39 -3.93
CA LEU A 100 2.01 -2.04 -3.03
C LEU A 100 3.43 -1.58 -3.40
N VAL A 101 4.14 -1.04 -2.42
CA VAL A 101 5.52 -0.58 -2.54
C VAL A 101 6.36 -1.32 -1.52
N GLY A 102 7.15 -2.29 -1.95
CA GLY A 102 8.08 -3.07 -1.10
C GLY A 102 9.14 -2.16 -0.51
N GLY A 103 10.01 -1.61 -1.36
CA GLY A 103 11.11 -0.74 -0.97
C GLY A 103 12.44 -1.46 -1.11
N ASP A 104 13.32 -1.40 -0.12
CA ASP A 104 14.61 -2.09 -0.15
C ASP A 104 14.55 -3.42 0.61
N GLY A 105 14.73 -4.54 -0.08
CA GLY A 105 14.98 -5.87 0.47
C GLY A 105 14.37 -6.98 -0.38
N ASN A 106 13.92 -8.10 0.20
CA ASN A 106 13.31 -9.18 -0.60
C ASN A 106 11.86 -9.36 -0.19
N ASP A 107 10.99 -8.65 -0.90
CA ASP A 107 9.62 -8.47 -0.51
C ASP A 107 8.71 -9.50 -1.16
N ARG A 108 7.58 -9.72 -0.52
CA ARG A 108 6.48 -10.55 -1.04
C ARG A 108 5.23 -9.70 -1.09
N MET A 109 4.73 -9.51 -2.29
CA MET A 109 3.54 -8.70 -2.54
C MET A 109 2.45 -9.56 -3.19
N ASP A 110 1.24 -9.47 -2.65
CA ASP A 110 0.02 -10.04 -3.21
C ASP A 110 -1.04 -8.94 -3.33
N GLY A 111 -1.35 -8.53 -4.57
CA GLY A 111 -2.34 -7.48 -4.83
C GLY A 111 -3.73 -7.93 -4.40
N GLY A 112 -4.17 -9.09 -4.88
CA GLY A 112 -5.41 -9.72 -4.47
C GLY A 112 -6.51 -9.54 -5.50
N ARG A 113 -7.55 -8.77 -5.20
CA ARG A 113 -8.70 -8.55 -6.09
C ARG A 113 -8.79 -7.08 -6.48
N GLY A 114 -8.63 -6.80 -7.75
CA GLY A 114 -8.75 -5.47 -8.32
C GLY A 114 -7.55 -5.21 -9.21
N ASN A 115 -7.43 -4.01 -9.74
CA ASN A 115 -6.33 -3.68 -10.64
C ASN A 115 -5.20 -3.11 -9.80
N ASP A 116 -4.22 -3.94 -9.49
CA ASP A 116 -3.18 -3.57 -8.53
C ASP A 116 -1.90 -3.09 -9.23
N ILE A 117 -1.17 -2.17 -8.60
CA ILE A 117 0.18 -1.76 -8.98
C ILE A 117 1.15 -2.27 -7.92
N LEU A 118 2.12 -3.08 -8.33
CA LEU A 118 3.10 -3.65 -7.42
C LEU A 118 4.50 -3.15 -7.81
N VAL A 119 5.19 -2.53 -6.86
CA VAL A 119 6.53 -1.96 -6.98
C VAL A 119 7.43 -2.62 -5.94
N GLY A 120 8.33 -3.49 -6.37
CA GLY A 120 9.24 -4.21 -5.46
C GLY A 120 10.30 -3.29 -4.88
N GLY A 121 10.94 -2.48 -5.73
CA GLY A 121 12.03 -1.63 -5.30
C GLY A 121 13.38 -2.34 -5.43
N GLY A 122 14.25 -2.12 -4.46
CA GLY A 122 15.57 -2.77 -4.40
C GLY A 122 15.49 -4.19 -3.85
N GLY A 123 16.17 -5.13 -4.50
CA GLY A 123 16.35 -6.51 -4.06
C GLY A 123 15.60 -7.52 -4.93
N SER A 124 15.34 -8.72 -4.42
CA SER A 124 14.76 -9.82 -5.24
C SER A 124 13.36 -10.15 -4.76
N ASP A 125 12.38 -9.58 -5.44
CA ASP A 125 11.01 -9.55 -4.95
C ASP A 125 10.14 -10.63 -5.57
N THR A 126 9.05 -10.96 -4.88
CA THR A 126 8.02 -11.88 -5.36
C THR A 126 6.71 -11.14 -5.51
N TYR A 127 6.22 -11.09 -6.75
CA TYR A 127 4.95 -10.48 -7.11
C TYR A 127 3.89 -11.54 -7.36
N VAL A 128 2.70 -11.33 -6.81
CA VAL A 128 1.47 -12.07 -7.08
C VAL A 128 0.39 -11.04 -7.39
N GLY A 129 -0.11 -11.00 -8.62
CA GLY A 129 -1.19 -10.08 -9.01
C GLY A 129 -2.56 -10.58 -8.56
N SER A 130 -2.74 -11.91 -8.51
CA SER A 130 -4.01 -12.57 -8.23
C SER A 130 -5.07 -12.28 -9.30
N SER A 131 -6.05 -11.41 -9.07
CA SER A 131 -7.18 -11.21 -10.00
C SER A 131 -7.45 -9.75 -10.27
N GLY A 132 -7.71 -9.42 -11.53
CA GLY A 132 -7.82 -8.04 -12.03
C GLY A 132 -6.86 -7.83 -13.18
N ASN A 133 -6.58 -6.58 -13.54
CA ASN A 133 -5.57 -6.23 -14.54
C ASN A 133 -4.42 -5.56 -13.80
N ASP A 134 -3.36 -6.32 -13.53
CA ASP A 134 -2.32 -5.89 -12.60
C ASP A 134 -1.12 -5.30 -13.35
N VAL A 135 -0.39 -4.42 -12.69
CA VAL A 135 0.83 -3.81 -13.21
C VAL A 135 2.01 -4.16 -12.30
N PHE A 136 2.96 -4.90 -12.83
CA PHE A 136 4.21 -5.24 -12.14
C PHE A 136 5.31 -4.27 -12.58
N VAL A 137 5.77 -3.40 -11.69
CA VAL A 137 6.85 -2.44 -11.99
C VAL A 137 8.19 -3.12 -11.80
N LEU A 138 8.94 -3.31 -12.88
CA LEU A 138 10.28 -3.88 -12.84
C LEU A 138 11.32 -2.78 -12.97
N GLU A 139 12.28 -2.78 -12.05
CA GLU A 139 13.36 -1.79 -12.02
C GLU A 139 14.70 -2.42 -12.39
N THR A 140 15.45 -1.74 -13.24
CA THR A 140 16.75 -2.24 -13.73
C THR A 140 17.85 -2.06 -12.69
N GLY A 141 18.68 -3.09 -12.52
CA GLY A 141 19.83 -3.09 -11.63
C GLY A 141 19.48 -3.24 -10.15
N ARG A 142 18.21 -3.53 -9.84
CA ARG A 142 17.68 -3.58 -8.48
C ARG A 142 17.59 -5.00 -7.91
N GLY A 143 17.56 -6.02 -8.77
CA GLY A 143 17.74 -7.41 -8.37
C GLY A 143 17.06 -8.35 -9.34
N ARG A 144 16.60 -9.52 -8.87
CA ARG A 144 16.02 -10.56 -9.74
C ARG A 144 14.66 -10.96 -9.22
N ASP A 145 13.64 -10.48 -9.91
CA ASP A 145 12.27 -10.61 -9.45
C ASP A 145 11.61 -11.89 -9.93
N LEU A 146 10.54 -12.25 -9.23
CA LEU A 146 9.68 -13.37 -9.56
C LEU A 146 8.24 -12.88 -9.69
N VAL A 147 7.73 -12.83 -10.92
CA VAL A 147 6.29 -12.58 -11.18
C VAL A 147 5.60 -13.92 -11.31
N ARG A 148 4.85 -14.32 -10.28
CA ARG A 148 4.40 -15.72 -10.11
C ARG A 148 3.25 -16.13 -11.00
N ASP A 149 2.33 -15.22 -11.29
CA ASP A 149 1.02 -15.53 -11.86
C ASP A 149 0.61 -14.56 -12.98
N TYR A 150 1.59 -14.00 -13.68
CA TYR A 150 1.37 -13.13 -14.84
C TYR A 150 0.39 -13.73 -15.84
N ARG A 151 -0.69 -13.00 -16.13
CA ARG A 151 -1.74 -13.34 -17.09
C ARG A 151 -1.61 -12.48 -18.33
N ASP A 152 -1.15 -13.12 -19.40
CA ASP A 152 -1.02 -12.52 -20.73
C ASP A 152 -2.35 -11.94 -21.23
N GLY A 153 -2.30 -10.72 -21.78
CA GLY A 153 -3.47 -9.99 -22.27
C GLY A 153 -4.28 -9.25 -21.21
N THR A 154 -4.10 -9.53 -19.92
CA THR A 154 -4.72 -8.75 -18.81
C THR A 154 -3.69 -7.93 -18.06
N ASP A 155 -2.59 -8.55 -17.68
CA ASP A 155 -1.59 -7.91 -16.82
C ASP A 155 -0.53 -7.19 -17.65
N LYS A 156 0.09 -6.18 -17.06
CA LYS A 156 1.14 -5.36 -17.67
C LYS A 156 2.42 -5.40 -16.86
N ILE A 157 3.51 -5.19 -17.56
CA ILE A 157 4.82 -4.96 -16.97
C ILE A 157 5.16 -3.49 -17.18
N ALA A 158 5.34 -2.77 -16.09
CA ALA A 158 5.80 -1.40 -16.12
C ALA A 158 7.33 -1.37 -16.13
N LEU A 159 7.89 -0.58 -17.05
CA LEU A 159 9.32 -0.28 -17.10
C LEU A 159 9.52 1.19 -16.73
N LEU A 160 10.64 1.48 -16.06
CA LEU A 160 11.01 2.87 -15.80
C LEU A 160 11.25 3.62 -17.12
N SER A 161 11.01 4.94 -17.10
CA SER A 161 10.98 5.80 -18.30
C SER A 161 12.24 5.80 -19.18
N ASP A 162 13.35 5.28 -18.69
CA ASP A 162 14.62 5.14 -19.41
C ASP A 162 14.83 3.76 -20.06
N VAL A 163 13.83 2.88 -19.96
CA VAL A 163 13.88 1.50 -20.45
C VAL A 163 12.70 1.24 -21.38
N GLU A 164 13.00 0.96 -22.64
CA GLU A 164 12.00 0.62 -23.63
C GLU A 164 11.94 -0.90 -23.86
N PHE A 165 10.83 -1.41 -24.38
CA PHE A 165 10.70 -2.84 -24.72
C PHE A 165 11.82 -3.32 -25.66
N SER A 166 12.30 -2.46 -26.56
CA SER A 166 13.40 -2.77 -27.47
C SER A 166 14.74 -3.05 -26.78
N ASP A 167 14.91 -2.57 -25.55
CA ASP A 167 16.12 -2.81 -24.75
C ASP A 167 16.08 -4.17 -24.04
N LEU A 168 14.90 -4.80 -24.03
CA LEU A 168 14.67 -6.05 -23.36
C LEU A 168 14.97 -7.25 -24.26
N LYS A 169 15.51 -8.28 -23.62
CA LYS A 169 15.62 -9.62 -24.16
C LYS A 169 14.67 -10.53 -23.38
N ILE A 170 13.64 -10.99 -24.07
CA ILE A 170 12.70 -11.99 -23.59
C ILE A 170 13.17 -13.37 -24.05
N SER A 171 13.38 -14.31 -23.13
CA SER A 171 13.87 -15.64 -23.46
C SER A 171 13.17 -16.75 -22.68
N GLN A 172 12.99 -17.91 -23.31
CA GLN A 172 12.42 -19.08 -22.65
C GLN A 172 13.52 -19.94 -22.04
N LYS A 173 13.38 -20.31 -20.76
CA LYS A 173 14.19 -21.33 -20.09
C LYS A 173 13.30 -22.37 -19.41
N GLY A 174 13.19 -23.55 -20.02
CA GLY A 174 12.25 -24.57 -19.56
C GLY A 174 10.81 -24.04 -19.61
N ARG A 175 10.12 -24.03 -18.46
CA ARG A 175 8.76 -23.48 -18.32
C ARG A 175 8.72 -22.00 -17.94
N ASN A 176 9.86 -21.34 -17.79
CA ASN A 176 9.94 -19.96 -17.32
C ASN A 176 10.30 -19.03 -18.46
N THR A 177 9.67 -17.87 -18.52
CA THR A 177 10.11 -16.74 -19.32
C THR A 177 11.06 -15.89 -18.48
N LEU A 178 12.15 -15.45 -19.08
CA LEU A 178 13.15 -14.57 -18.48
C LEU A 178 13.11 -13.23 -19.20
N VAL A 179 12.90 -12.15 -18.45
CA VAL A 179 12.98 -10.77 -18.91
C VAL A 179 14.32 -10.22 -18.46
N SER A 180 15.13 -9.76 -19.41
CA SER A 180 16.48 -9.26 -19.12
C SER A 180 16.77 -7.99 -19.88
N GLN A 181 17.57 -7.10 -19.28
CA GLN A 181 18.11 -5.92 -19.94
C GLN A 181 19.64 -6.01 -19.90
N GLY A 182 20.28 -6.16 -21.06
CA GLY A 182 21.73 -6.39 -21.13
C GLY A 182 22.18 -7.64 -20.36
N ARG A 183 22.91 -7.45 -19.25
CA ARG A 183 23.38 -8.54 -18.36
C ARG A 183 22.49 -8.74 -17.13
N ASP A 184 21.52 -7.85 -16.94
CA ASP A 184 20.67 -7.86 -15.77
C ASP A 184 19.42 -8.71 -16.04
N LEU A 185 19.06 -9.56 -15.07
CA LEU A 185 17.87 -10.39 -15.14
C LEU A 185 16.79 -9.73 -14.29
N LEU A 186 15.91 -8.98 -14.94
CA LEU A 186 14.86 -8.22 -14.27
C LEU A 186 13.87 -9.16 -13.60
N ALA A 187 13.30 -10.10 -14.35
CA ALA A 187 12.26 -10.96 -13.83
C ALA A 187 12.27 -12.37 -14.42
N VAL A 188 11.82 -13.31 -13.60
CA VAL A 188 11.43 -14.66 -13.99
C VAL A 188 9.91 -14.77 -13.91
N MET A 189 9.29 -15.23 -15.00
CA MET A 189 7.85 -15.46 -15.10
C MET A 189 7.57 -16.95 -15.33
N PRO A 190 7.27 -17.73 -14.28
CA PRO A 190 7.00 -19.15 -14.40
C PRO A 190 5.69 -19.42 -15.14
N GLY A 191 5.69 -20.44 -16.02
CA GLY A 191 4.48 -20.87 -16.72
C GLY A 191 4.07 -19.99 -17.91
N VAL A 192 4.68 -18.82 -18.06
CA VAL A 192 4.47 -17.91 -19.19
C VAL A 192 5.32 -18.32 -20.38
N ARG A 193 4.76 -18.21 -21.60
CA ARG A 193 5.49 -18.46 -22.84
C ARG A 193 6.17 -17.18 -23.32
N ALA A 194 7.47 -17.24 -23.54
CA ALA A 194 8.25 -16.08 -23.98
C ALA A 194 7.77 -15.52 -25.33
N SER A 195 7.21 -16.37 -26.19
CA SER A 195 6.65 -15.98 -27.49
C SER A 195 5.32 -15.24 -27.41
N SER A 196 4.66 -15.26 -26.25
CA SER A 196 3.37 -14.58 -26.06
C SER A 196 3.55 -13.16 -25.52
N ILE A 197 4.72 -12.87 -24.93
CA ILE A 197 5.12 -11.54 -24.49
C ILE A 197 5.52 -10.67 -25.69
N THR A 198 4.85 -9.54 -25.82
CA THR A 198 5.00 -8.56 -26.90
C THR A 198 5.17 -7.15 -26.33
N ALA A 199 5.47 -6.17 -27.18
CA ALA A 199 5.54 -4.77 -26.77
C ALA A 199 4.25 -4.24 -26.11
N ASN A 200 3.08 -4.82 -26.46
CA ASN A 200 1.80 -4.38 -25.88
C ASN A 200 1.64 -4.78 -24.42
N ASP A 201 2.47 -5.69 -23.92
CA ASP A 201 2.45 -6.16 -22.53
C ASP A 201 3.24 -5.25 -21.61
N PHE A 202 3.93 -4.26 -22.18
CA PHE A 202 4.73 -3.29 -21.47
C PHE A 202 4.09 -1.91 -21.51
N VAL A 203 4.23 -1.19 -20.41
CA VAL A 203 3.84 0.21 -20.28
C VAL A 203 5.00 1.01 -19.71
N ASN A 204 5.13 2.26 -20.13
CA ASN A 204 6.14 3.15 -19.58
C ASN A 204 5.61 3.73 -18.27
N PHE A 205 6.38 3.58 -17.20
CA PHE A 205 6.07 4.07 -15.88
C PHE A 205 7.01 5.22 -15.52
N ASN A 206 6.44 6.38 -15.26
CA ASN A 206 7.20 7.56 -14.87
C ASN A 206 7.19 7.74 -13.36
N LEU A 207 8.30 7.40 -12.71
CA LEU A 207 8.51 7.61 -11.27
C LEU A 207 8.35 9.08 -10.84
N ALA A 208 8.58 10.06 -11.72
CA ALA A 208 8.38 11.48 -11.38
C ALA A 208 6.89 11.84 -11.22
N ASN A 209 6.00 11.06 -11.82
CA ASN A 209 4.56 11.16 -11.59
C ASN A 209 4.11 10.33 -10.38
N PHE A 210 4.99 9.46 -9.88
CA PHE A 210 4.78 8.60 -8.74
C PHE A 210 5.37 9.26 -7.48
N ASN A 211 4.81 10.40 -7.08
CA ASN A 211 5.20 11.06 -5.85
C ASN A 211 4.40 10.45 -4.68
N LEU A 212 5.04 9.61 -3.87
CA LEU A 212 4.45 8.99 -2.66
C LEU A 212 3.82 10.02 -1.71
N ALA A 213 4.36 11.25 -1.66
CA ALA A 213 3.81 12.34 -0.84
C ALA A 213 2.50 12.93 -1.41
N THR A 214 2.18 12.67 -2.68
CA THR A 214 0.91 13.06 -3.32
C THR A 214 -0.11 11.93 -3.28
N ILE A 215 0.35 10.67 -3.36
CA ILE A 215 -0.49 9.47 -3.29
C ILE A 215 -1.11 9.30 -1.89
N SER A 216 -0.41 9.67 -0.81
CA SER A 216 -1.00 9.69 0.54
C SER A 216 -2.15 10.70 0.74
N HIS A 217 -2.40 11.58 -0.25
CA HIS A 217 -3.45 12.61 -0.20
C HIS A 217 -4.37 12.63 -1.43
N SER A 218 -4.18 11.76 -2.44
CA SER A 218 -5.01 11.75 -3.64
C SER A 218 -5.39 10.32 -4.06
N VAL A 219 -6.41 9.79 -3.40
CA VAL A 219 -7.24 8.75 -4.01
C VAL A 219 -8.15 9.43 -5.04
N ASP A 220 -7.59 9.70 -6.22
CA ASP A 220 -8.40 9.88 -7.43
C ASP A 220 -7.74 9.10 -8.56
N ALA A 221 -8.19 7.85 -8.69
CA ALA A 221 -7.74 6.89 -9.67
C ALA A 221 -8.23 7.29 -11.06
N SER A 222 -7.34 7.90 -11.85
CA SER A 222 -7.49 7.93 -13.31
C SER A 222 -6.12 7.88 -13.98
N PHE A 223 -5.67 6.66 -14.27
CA PHE A 223 -4.69 6.37 -15.32
C PHE A 223 -5.28 5.34 -16.28
#